data_AF-A0A7X1NKX1-F1
#
_entry.id   AF-A0A7X1NKX1-F1
#
_cell.length_a   1.000
_cell.length_b   1.000
_cell.length_c   1.000
_cell.angle_alpha   90.00
_cell.angle_beta   90.00
_cell.angle_gamma   90.00
#
_symmetry.space_group_name_H-M   'P 1'
#
loop_
_entity.id
_entity.type
_entity.pdbx_description
1 polymer ?
#
loop_
_entity_poly.entity_id
_entity_poly.type
_entity_poly.pdbx_seq_one_letter_code
_entity_poly.pdbx_strand_id
1 'polypeptide(L)'
;MSGATSIIPARFPERVVERINPASLPADWREISARDELQQIGAAWSRTRATAVLAVPSAVVPAETNYLLNPNHADFVHVEIGAREEWLTDPRLLRRAGRPE
;
A
#
# COMPACT_ATOMS: atom_id res chain seq x y z
N MET A 1 -26.14 -3.59 8.30
CA MET A 1 -25.10 -3.19 9.27
C MET A 1 -24.21 -2.17 8.57
N SER A 2 -24.23 -0.92 9.03
CA SER A 2 -23.31 0.12 8.53
C SER A 2 -21.90 -0.24 9.03
N GLY A 3 -21.00 -0.66 8.14
CA GLY A 3 -19.62 -0.99 8.53
C GLY A 3 -18.90 0.28 8.94
N ALA A 4 -18.57 0.43 10.22
CA ALA A 4 -17.70 1.51 10.68
C ALA A 4 -16.32 1.35 10.02
N THR A 5 -15.83 2.39 9.37
CA THR A 5 -14.45 2.42 8.88
C THR A 5 -13.50 2.36 10.07
N SER A 6 -12.42 1.59 9.96
CA SER A 6 -11.40 1.52 11.00
C SER A 6 -10.03 1.81 10.41
N ILE A 7 -9.17 2.41 11.23
CA ILE A 7 -7.75 2.61 10.93
C ILE A 7 -6.93 1.70 11.83
N ILE A 8 -5.86 1.13 11.27
CA ILE A 8 -4.86 0.36 12.01
C ILE A 8 -3.52 1.03 11.72
N PRO A 9 -2.90 1.71 12.70
CA PRO A 9 -1.61 2.34 12.48
C PRO A 9 -0.51 1.27 12.37
N ALA A 10 0.45 1.49 11.49
CA ALA A 10 1.67 0.69 11.39
C ALA A 10 2.88 1.61 11.60
N ARG A 11 3.82 1.21 12.46
CA ARG A 11 5.08 1.92 12.71
C ARG A 11 6.24 1.01 12.36
N PHE A 12 7.25 1.55 11.69
CA PHE A 12 8.45 0.80 11.32
C PHE A 12 9.63 1.78 11.16
N PRO A 13 10.87 1.35 11.44
CA PRO A 13 12.03 2.20 11.26
C PRO A 13 12.42 2.32 9.78
N GLU A 14 12.94 3.47 9.35
CA GLU A 14 13.35 3.71 7.95
C GLU A 14 14.34 2.66 7.42
N ARG A 15 15.18 2.08 8.29
CA ARG A 15 16.17 1.05 7.91
C ARG A 15 15.57 -0.23 7.34
N VAL A 16 14.27 -0.51 7.55
CA VAL A 16 13.60 -1.69 6.97
C VAL A 16 12.84 -1.37 5.68
N VAL A 17 12.96 -0.13 5.20
CA VAL A 17 12.27 0.39 4.01
C VAL A 17 13.21 0.39 2.81
N GLU A 18 12.79 -0.29 1.75
CA GLU A 18 13.30 -0.07 0.39
C GLU A 18 12.40 0.93 -0.32
N ARG A 19 12.99 1.83 -1.12
CA ARG A 19 12.23 2.77 -1.96
C ARG A 19 12.41 2.41 -3.42
N ILE A 20 11.32 2.06 -4.10
CA ILE A 20 11.40 1.84 -5.55
C ILE A 20 11.66 3.16 -6.25
N ASN A 21 12.56 3.14 -7.24
CA ASN A 21 12.77 4.27 -8.12
C ASN A 21 11.61 4.31 -9.13
N PRO A 22 10.81 5.38 -9.21
CA PRO A 22 9.75 5.47 -10.22
C PRO A 22 10.26 5.32 -11.65
N ALA A 23 11.52 5.70 -11.92
CA ALA A 23 12.13 5.51 -13.24
C ALA A 23 12.44 4.05 -13.59
N SER A 24 12.37 3.12 -12.63
CA SER A 24 12.48 1.67 -12.89
C SER A 24 11.13 1.00 -13.10
N LEU A 25 10.02 1.75 -13.04
CA LEU A 25 8.69 1.26 -13.37
C LEU A 25 8.42 1.41 -14.88
N PRO A 26 7.44 0.68 -15.44
CA PRO A 26 6.98 0.88 -16.80
C PRO A 26 6.57 2.33 -17.04
N ALA A 27 6.73 2.83 -18.28
CA ALA A 27 6.40 4.22 -18.60
C ALA A 27 4.94 4.57 -18.32
N ASP A 28 4.04 3.59 -18.44
CA ASP A 28 2.60 3.65 -18.20
C ASP A 28 2.19 3.05 -16.85
N TRP A 29 3.09 2.99 -15.85
CA TRP A 29 2.85 2.33 -14.55
C TRP A 29 1.59 2.81 -13.79
N ARG A 30 1.04 3.96 -14.15
CA ARG A 30 -0.18 4.51 -13.53
C ARG A 30 -1.46 4.01 -14.20
N GLU A 31 -1.34 3.46 -15.40
CA GLU A 31 -2.44 2.99 -16.21
C GLU A 31 -2.76 1.51 -15.92
N ILE A 32 -4.00 1.12 -16.22
CA ILE A 32 -4.43 -0.26 -15.98
C ILE A 32 -3.69 -1.27 -16.87
N SER A 33 -3.15 -0.83 -18.00
CA SER A 33 -2.33 -1.64 -18.92
C SER A 33 -1.07 -2.19 -18.26
N ALA A 34 -0.47 -1.46 -17.33
CA ALA A 34 0.75 -1.87 -16.63
C ALA A 34 0.50 -2.82 -15.44
N ARG A 35 -0.76 -3.16 -15.14
CA ARG A 35 -1.13 -3.89 -13.91
C ARG A 35 -0.41 -5.22 -13.76
N ASP A 36 -0.32 -6.01 -14.83
CA ASP A 36 0.29 -7.34 -14.79
C ASP A 36 1.80 -7.26 -14.57
N GLU A 37 2.48 -6.30 -15.20
CA GLU A 37 3.92 -6.06 -15.02
C GLU A 37 4.21 -5.57 -13.59
N LEU A 38 3.41 -4.66 -13.05
CA LEU A 38 3.54 -4.18 -11.67
C LEU A 38 3.31 -5.29 -10.64
N GLN A 39 2.35 -6.19 -10.88
CA GLN A 39 2.15 -7.36 -10.05
C GLN A 39 3.37 -8.28 -10.06
N GLN A 40 4.02 -8.46 -11.22
CA GLN A 40 5.25 -9.25 -11.32
C GLN A 40 6.41 -8.61 -10.54
N ILE A 41 6.56 -7.29 -10.60
CA ILE A 41 7.55 -6.54 -9.81
C ILE A 41 7.31 -6.75 -8.31
N GLY A 42 6.07 -6.55 -7.85
CA GLY A 42 5.71 -6.75 -6.43
C GLY A 42 5.86 -8.20 -5.97
N ALA A 43 5.49 -9.17 -6.81
CA ALA A 43 5.64 -10.60 -6.53
C ALA A 43 7.11 -11.01 -6.45
N ALA A 44 7.97 -10.47 -7.32
CA ALA A 44 9.41 -10.69 -7.27
C ALA A 44 10.00 -10.16 -5.96
N TRP A 45 9.72 -8.90 -5.60
CA TRP A 45 10.16 -8.31 -4.32
C TRP A 45 9.71 -9.13 -3.10
N SER A 46 8.44 -9.54 -3.07
CA SER A 46 7.89 -10.32 -1.96
C SER A 46 8.55 -11.70 -1.84
N ARG A 47 8.73 -12.39 -2.97
CA ARG A 47 9.31 -13.73 -3.04
C ARG A 47 10.79 -13.74 -2.69
N THR A 48 11.56 -12.76 -3.15
CA THR A 48 12.99 -12.65 -2.83
C THR A 48 13.23 -12.22 -1.39
N ARG A 49 12.19 -11.70 -0.70
CA ARG A 49 12.29 -11.14 0.64
C ARG A 49 13.43 -10.11 0.69
N ALA A 50 13.43 -9.18 -0.26
CA ALA A 50 14.48 -8.17 -0.37
C ALA A 50 14.51 -7.23 0.84
N THR A 51 13.35 -6.81 1.31
CA THR A 51 13.15 -5.94 2.47
C THR A 51 11.80 -6.23 3.15
N ALA A 52 11.63 -5.78 4.39
CA ALA A 52 10.38 -5.94 5.13
C ALA A 52 9.29 -4.97 4.66
N VAL A 53 9.68 -3.79 4.16
CA VAL A 53 8.78 -2.74 3.69
C VAL A 53 9.27 -2.20 2.35
N LEU A 54 8.37 -2.09 1.38
CA LEU A 54 8.62 -1.41 0.11
C LEU A 54 7.76 -0.16 0.01
N ALA A 55 8.40 0.99 -0.11
CA ALA A 55 7.77 2.26 -0.40
C ALA A 55 7.63 2.42 -1.93
N VAL A 56 6.39 2.55 -2.38
CA VAL A 56 6.01 2.69 -3.79
C VAL A 56 5.24 4.00 -4.01
N PRO A 57 5.34 4.64 -5.19
CA PRO A 57 4.53 5.81 -5.48
C PRO A 57 3.04 5.44 -5.55
N SER A 58 2.16 6.35 -5.10
CA SER A 58 0.72 6.20 -5.31
C SER A 58 0.37 6.46 -6.77
N ALA A 59 -0.33 5.53 -7.42
CA ALA A 59 -0.79 5.71 -8.81
C ALA A 59 -1.78 6.88 -8.96
N VAL A 60 -2.57 7.13 -7.90
CA VAL A 60 -3.57 8.20 -7.84
C VAL A 60 -2.90 9.55 -7.61
N VAL A 61 -2.03 9.64 -6.60
CA VAL A 61 -1.34 10.88 -6.22
C VAL A 61 0.17 10.62 -6.17
N PRO A 62 0.94 10.80 -7.26
CA PRO A 62 2.35 10.41 -7.33
C PRO A 62 3.29 11.10 -6.32
N ALA A 63 2.85 12.23 -5.74
CA ALA A 63 3.58 12.90 -4.67
C ALA A 63 3.47 12.15 -3.31
N GLU A 64 2.52 11.21 -3.19
CA GLU A 64 2.31 10.37 -2.01
C GLU A 64 2.95 8.99 -2.17
N THR A 65 3.24 8.35 -1.04
CA THR A 65 3.85 7.03 -0.97
C THR A 65 2.87 6.04 -0.35
N ASN A 66 2.70 4.89 -0.98
CA ASN A 66 2.11 3.70 -0.39
C ASN A 66 3.22 2.79 0.14
N TYR A 67 2.94 2.03 1.19
CA TYR A 67 3.88 1.08 1.77
C TYR A 67 3.32 -0.34 1.64
N LEU A 68 4.08 -1.22 1.00
CA LEU A 68 3.81 -2.66 0.98
C LEU A 68 4.61 -3.31 2.10
N LEU A 69 3.96 -4.18 2.86
CA LEU A 69 4.59 -4.90 3.97
C LEU A 69 4.79 -6.37 3.58
N ASN A 70 5.95 -6.95 3.91
CA ASN A 70 6.26 -8.36 3.67
C ASN A 70 6.37 -9.13 5.00
N PRO A 71 5.29 -9.80 5.47
CA PRO A 71 5.29 -10.56 6.71
C PRO A 71 6.27 -11.73 6.75
N ASN A 72 6.76 -12.19 5.59
CA ASN A 72 7.69 -13.31 5.49
C ASN A 72 9.17 -12.88 5.60
N HIS A 73 9.45 -11.58 5.66
CA HIS A 73 10.79 -11.05 5.85
C HIS A 73 11.21 -11.12 7.33
N ALA A 74 12.46 -11.47 7.62
CA ALA A 74 12.94 -11.59 9.01
C ALA A 74 12.80 -10.27 9.80
N ASP A 75 13.14 -9.14 9.16
CA ASP A 75 13.00 -7.81 9.76
C ASP A 75 11.54 -7.32 9.91
N PHE A 76 10.54 -8.09 9.48
CA PHE A 76 9.13 -7.73 9.72
C PHE A 76 8.79 -7.64 11.22
N VAL A 77 9.59 -8.28 12.08
CA VAL A 77 9.53 -8.11 13.55
C VAL A 77 9.67 -6.64 14.00
N HIS A 78 10.21 -5.76 13.16
CA HIS A 78 10.32 -4.33 13.42
C HIS A 78 9.12 -3.51 12.94
N VAL A 79 8.10 -4.15 12.35
CA VAL A 79 6.83 -3.53 12.00
C VAL A 79 5.86 -3.70 13.17
N GLU A 80 5.58 -2.60 13.87
CA GLU A 80 4.59 -2.55 14.93
C GLU A 80 3.21 -2.27 14.33
N ILE A 81 2.27 -3.20 14.53
CA ILE A 81 0.86 -3.02 14.18
C ILE A 81 0.13 -2.55 15.44
N GLY A 82 -0.43 -1.34 15.39
CA GLY A 82 -1.15 -0.76 16.52
C GLY A 82 -2.60 -1.25 16.63
N ALA A 83 -3.30 -0.73 17.63
CA ALA A 83 -4.70 -1.08 17.87
C ALA A 83 -5.61 -0.54 16.75
N ARG A 84 -6.73 -1.24 16.51
CA ARG A 84 -7.78 -0.71 15.65
C ARG A 84 -8.39 0.54 16.29
N GLU A 85 -8.54 1.58 15.49
CA GLU A 85 -9.19 2.84 15.87
C GLU A 85 -10.43 3.03 15.00
N GLU A 86 -11.54 3.44 15.61
CA GLU A 86 -12.72 3.82 14.84
C GLU A 86 -12.44 5.11 14.07
N TRP A 87 -12.68 5.07 12.76
CA TRP A 87 -12.60 6.24 11.92
C TRP A 87 -14.00 6.70 11.57
N LEU A 88 -14.37 7.86 12.11
CA LEU A 88 -15.63 8.51 11.81
C LEU A 88 -15.59 9.11 10.41
N THR A 89 -15.87 8.27 9.41
CA THR A 89 -16.03 8.72 8.03
C THR A 89 -17.20 9.69 7.93
N ASP A 90 -16.96 10.89 7.42
CA ASP A 90 -18.02 11.87 7.15
C ASP A 90 -19.10 11.22 6.25
N PRO A 91 -20.36 11.12 6.71
CA PRO A 91 -21.42 10.47 5.94
C PRO A 91 -21.64 11.06 4.54
N ARG A 92 -21.22 12.30 4.29
CA ARG A 92 -21.29 12.94 2.97
C ARG A 92 -20.38 12.26 1.95
N LEU A 93 -19.28 11.62 2.38
CA LEU A 93 -18.38 10.85 1.51
C LEU A 93 -18.99 9.51 1.07
N LEU A 94 -19.96 8.98 1.82
CA LEU A 94 -20.58 7.68 1.55
C LEU A 94 -21.66 7.73 0.45
N ARG A 95 -22.11 8.93 0.04
CA ARG A 95 -23.27 9.11 -0.84
C ARG A 95 -23.06 8.84 -2.34
N ARG A 96 -21.88 8.38 -2.77
CA ARG A 96 -21.60 8.07 -4.20
C ARG A 96 -21.26 6.60 -4.48
N ALA A 97 -21.27 5.72 -3.49
CA ALA A 97 -20.92 4.30 -3.67
C ALA A 97 -22.07 3.40 -4.17
N GLY A 98 -23.22 3.98 -4.56
CA GLY A 98 -24.39 3.23 -5.00
C GLY A 98 -25.13 3.89 -6.15
N ARG A 99 -24.71 3.60 -7.38
CA ARG A 99 -25.62 3.54 -8.53
C ARG A 99 -25.04 2.61 -9.59
N PRO A 100 -25.50 1.36 -9.71
CA PRO A 100 -25.36 0.64 -10.97
C PRO A 100 -26.27 1.32 -11.99
N GLU A 101 -25.73 1.60 -13.19
CA GLU A 101 -26.57 1.69 -14.39
C GLU A 101 -26.89 0.28 -14.88
#